data_AF-A0A9P9PGS1-F1
#
_entry.id   AF-A0A9P9PGS1-F1
#
_cell.length_a   1.000
_cell.length_b   1.000
_cell.length_c   1.000
_cell.angle_alpha   90.00
_cell.angle_beta   90.00
_cell.angle_gamma   90.00
#
_symmetry.space_group_name_H-M   'P 1'
#
loop_
_entity.id
_entity.type
_entity.pdbx_description
1 polymer ?
#
loop_
_entity_poly.entity_id
_entity_poly.type
_entity_poly.pdbx_seq_one_letter_code
_entity_poly.pdbx_strand_id
1 'polypeptide(L)'
;MIKRNQFVRVTCRGLDVRKLFLEDRIPVVSTKACEVNRFKGYVMHMTLSKPVFAPSQFAFAEYEMMMLRADLPNLCEKLDVESVMTDANATTTEHASLHASIRFNYAYARFFTPRIQEHLLQPIATLVRGVPNLRITGPIDPPLAKAVIDDVAKPRWTDPESTLGDIHTGVDVGKRQWQQNNFYSASESWNYAMRNLERMRHSSSWIGLQKTGGEDFVNKTADLYFTLNLLSAAFLQVDMASDFAQSALVQRNGNASLLHLRKCETASARFAQHADATWIPSNQQQGKMMYRHARCLRLMRDEAARVKAVTLIEQAHTLAPNDMAIRDEKDAVLGWNEEIENAMRNIEAQSVVEAEQKTTVWSQLLAALTEFAA
;
A
#
# COMPACT_ATOMS: atom_id res chain seq x y z
N MET A 1 -12.96 -38.59 15.81
CA MET A 1 -12.72 -37.14 15.55
C MET A 1 -12.47 -36.81 14.08
N ILE A 2 -11.59 -37.54 13.36
CA ILE A 2 -11.18 -37.26 11.96
C ILE A 2 -12.35 -37.14 10.95
N LYS A 3 -13.48 -37.83 11.18
CA LYS A 3 -14.65 -37.79 10.30
C LYS A 3 -15.52 -36.52 10.45
N ARG A 4 -15.41 -35.77 11.55
CA ARG A 4 -16.22 -34.56 11.81
C ARG A 4 -15.38 -33.30 11.91
N ASN A 5 -14.30 -33.35 12.69
CA ASN A 5 -13.40 -32.21 12.91
C ASN A 5 -12.03 -32.58 12.33
N GLN A 6 -11.81 -32.13 11.10
CA GLN A 6 -10.53 -32.26 10.41
C GLN A 6 -9.68 -31.04 10.73
N PHE A 7 -8.53 -31.25 11.35
CA PHE A 7 -7.61 -30.17 11.70
C PHE A 7 -6.51 -30.04 10.64
N VAL A 8 -6.18 -28.80 10.29
CA VAL A 8 -5.11 -28.44 9.37
C VAL A 8 -4.07 -27.64 10.14
N ARG A 9 -2.82 -28.09 10.07
CA ARG A 9 -1.68 -27.31 10.57
C ARG A 9 -1.20 -26.39 9.45
N VAL A 10 -0.95 -25.13 9.76
CA VAL A 10 -0.38 -24.16 8.82
C VAL A 10 0.90 -23.59 9.44
N THR A 11 1.99 -23.63 8.69
CA THR A 11 3.28 -23.04 9.06
C THR A 11 3.63 -21.96 8.06
N CYS A 12 3.94 -20.76 8.54
CA CYS A 12 4.35 -19.62 7.73
C CYS A 12 5.79 -19.25 8.07
N ARG A 13 6.66 -19.13 7.07
CA ARG A 13 8.08 -18.81 7.23
C ARG A 13 8.43 -17.55 6.47
N GLY A 14 8.85 -16.53 7.20
CA GLY A 14 9.24 -15.25 6.62
C GLY A 14 8.07 -14.45 6.06
N LEU A 15 6.85 -14.76 6.53
CA LEU A 15 5.62 -14.08 6.16
C LEU A 15 5.11 -13.27 7.35
N ASP A 16 4.62 -12.05 7.12
CA ASP A 16 3.96 -11.27 8.17
C ASP A 16 2.54 -11.79 8.40
N VAL A 17 2.42 -12.75 9.32
CA VAL A 17 1.15 -13.39 9.65
C VAL A 17 0.11 -12.41 10.20
N ARG A 18 0.53 -11.29 10.80
CA ARG A 18 -0.45 -10.32 11.32
C ARG A 18 -1.23 -9.66 10.17
N LYS A 19 -0.51 -9.26 9.13
CA LYS A 19 -1.09 -8.72 7.89
C LYS A 19 -1.88 -9.77 7.10
N LEU A 20 -1.40 -11.02 7.06
CA LEU A 20 -2.03 -12.09 6.29
C LEU A 20 -3.29 -12.70 6.94
N PHE A 21 -3.38 -12.71 8.27
CA PHE A 21 -4.38 -13.54 8.97
C PHE A 21 -5.20 -12.81 10.04
N LEU A 22 -4.65 -11.80 10.72
CA LEU A 22 -5.31 -11.17 11.87
C LEU A 22 -6.23 -10.01 11.51
N GLU A 23 -5.87 -9.20 10.51
CA GLU A 23 -6.77 -8.13 10.00
C GLU A 23 -8.08 -8.72 9.46
N ASP A 24 -8.00 -9.96 9.00
CA ASP A 24 -9.03 -10.66 8.27
C ASP A 24 -9.92 -11.60 9.11
N ARG A 25 -9.70 -11.64 10.43
CA ARG A 25 -10.46 -12.47 11.39
C ARG A 25 -10.59 -13.94 10.98
N ILE A 26 -9.53 -14.52 10.42
CA ILE A 26 -9.53 -15.94 10.01
C ILE A 26 -9.61 -16.82 11.27
N PRO A 27 -10.62 -17.71 11.39
CA PRO A 27 -10.74 -18.56 12.56
C PRO A 27 -9.54 -19.51 12.71
N VAL A 28 -8.94 -19.49 13.90
CA VAL A 28 -7.82 -20.37 14.28
C VAL A 28 -8.14 -21.03 15.62
N VAL A 29 -7.75 -22.30 15.75
CA VAL A 29 -7.92 -23.10 16.98
C VAL A 29 -6.84 -22.75 18.00
N SER A 30 -5.60 -22.66 17.55
CA SER A 30 -4.47 -22.23 18.38
C SER A 30 -3.34 -21.70 17.52
N THR A 31 -2.64 -20.69 18.03
CA THR A 31 -1.44 -20.08 17.46
C THR A 31 -0.23 -20.26 18.37
N LYS A 32 -0.40 -20.95 19.51
CA LYS A 32 0.68 -21.22 20.45
C LYS A 32 1.50 -22.38 19.92
N ALA A 33 2.76 -22.10 19.56
CA ALA A 33 3.67 -23.09 18.99
C ALA A 33 3.76 -24.39 19.83
N CYS A 34 3.72 -24.31 21.16
CA CYS A 34 3.77 -25.50 22.01
C CYS A 34 2.54 -26.41 21.87
N GLU A 35 1.34 -25.84 21.74
CA GLU A 35 0.09 -26.57 21.57
C GLU A 35 0.01 -27.17 20.16
N VAL A 36 0.33 -26.37 19.14
CA VAL A 36 0.34 -26.79 17.73
C VAL A 36 1.34 -27.94 17.49
N ASN A 37 2.53 -27.88 18.09
CA ASN A 37 3.56 -28.90 17.90
C ASN A 37 3.24 -30.24 18.58
N ARG A 38 2.59 -30.18 19.74
CA ARG A 38 2.17 -31.38 20.50
C ARG A 38 0.97 -32.06 19.86
N PHE A 39 0.10 -31.32 19.20
CA PHE A 39 -1.08 -31.89 18.55
C PHE A 39 -0.70 -32.69 17.29
N LYS A 40 -0.92 -34.00 17.34
CA LYS A 40 -0.71 -34.91 16.18
C LYS A 40 -1.99 -35.23 15.40
N GLY A 41 -3.13 -34.72 15.86
CA GLY A 41 -4.47 -34.98 15.31
C GLY A 41 -4.82 -34.27 14.00
N TYR A 42 -3.85 -33.65 13.33
CA TYR A 42 -4.07 -32.94 12.07
C TYR A 42 -4.01 -33.90 10.88
N VAL A 43 -4.88 -33.68 9.90
CA VAL A 43 -4.95 -34.50 8.69
C VAL A 43 -4.01 -34.00 7.59
N MET A 44 -3.72 -32.70 7.59
CA MET A 44 -2.91 -32.02 6.57
C MET A 44 -2.04 -30.94 7.23
N HIS A 45 -0.82 -30.77 6.73
CA HIS A 45 0.09 -29.70 7.10
C HIS A 45 0.46 -28.89 5.86
N MET A 46 0.08 -27.62 5.84
CA MET A 46 0.44 -26.65 4.81
C MET A 46 1.59 -25.78 5.31
N THR A 47 2.66 -25.65 4.53
CA THR A 47 3.79 -24.77 4.83
C THR A 47 3.92 -23.75 3.72
N LEU A 48 3.89 -22.47 4.08
CA LEU A 48 4.09 -21.33 3.20
C LEU A 48 5.40 -20.66 3.56
N SER A 49 6.29 -20.48 2.60
CA SER A 49 7.64 -19.97 2.83
C SER A 49 8.01 -18.93 1.80
N LYS A 50 8.47 -17.78 2.29
CA LYS A 50 9.07 -16.78 1.43
C LYS A 50 10.42 -17.29 0.90
N PRO A 51 10.71 -17.17 -0.40
CA PRO A 51 12.04 -17.46 -0.93
C PRO A 51 13.11 -16.58 -0.27
N VAL A 52 14.29 -17.17 -0.06
CA VAL A 52 15.43 -16.54 0.62
C VAL A 52 16.39 -16.01 -0.44
N PHE A 53 16.44 -14.71 -0.66
CA PHE A 53 17.31 -14.10 -1.68
C PHE A 53 18.74 -13.84 -1.21
N ALA A 54 18.95 -13.76 0.10
CA ALA A 54 20.26 -13.67 0.72
C ALA A 54 20.27 -14.55 1.99
N PRO A 55 21.38 -15.25 2.28
CA PRO A 55 21.56 -15.95 3.55
C PRO A 55 21.61 -14.94 4.69
N SER A 56 20.44 -14.58 5.20
CA SER A 56 20.27 -13.78 6.40
C SER A 56 20.67 -14.63 7.61
N GLN A 57 21.51 -14.09 8.49
CA GLN A 57 21.83 -14.69 9.80
C GLN A 57 20.61 -14.74 10.74
N PHE A 58 19.52 -14.04 10.39
CA PHE A 58 18.25 -14.10 11.10
C PHE A 58 17.40 -15.24 10.55
N ALA A 59 17.11 -16.23 11.40
CA ALA A 59 16.08 -17.22 11.15
C ALA A 59 14.77 -16.49 10.86
N PHE A 60 14.14 -16.79 9.73
CA PHE A 60 12.82 -16.26 9.41
C PHE A 60 11.88 -16.53 10.57
N ALA A 61 11.10 -15.54 10.98
CA ALA A 61 10.03 -15.76 11.94
C ALA A 61 9.14 -16.89 11.41
N GLU A 62 9.11 -17.99 12.15
CA GLU A 62 8.25 -19.14 11.88
C GLU A 62 7.01 -18.99 12.76
N TYR A 63 5.86 -19.01 12.11
CA TYR A 63 4.58 -18.93 12.79
C TYR A 63 3.78 -20.18 12.49
N GLU A 64 3.20 -20.77 13.52
CA GLU A 64 2.44 -21.99 13.40
C GLU A 64 1.04 -21.80 13.95
N MET A 65 0.06 -22.29 13.20
CA MET A 65 -1.33 -22.25 13.59
C MET A 65 -2.00 -23.58 13.31
N MET A 66 -2.98 -23.90 14.14
CA MET A 66 -3.92 -24.98 13.94
C MET A 66 -5.27 -24.38 13.59
N MET A 67 -5.93 -24.91 12.56
CA MET A 67 -7.27 -24.48 12.17
C MET A 67 -8.13 -25.69 11.81
N LEU A 68 -9.45 -25.49 11.71
CA LEU A 68 -10.33 -26.50 11.14
C LEU A 68 -10.28 -26.44 9.62
N ARG A 69 -10.42 -27.59 8.97
CA ARG A 69 -10.57 -27.69 7.52
C ARG A 69 -11.74 -26.85 7.01
N ALA A 70 -12.81 -26.72 7.80
CA ALA A 70 -13.97 -25.92 7.45
C ALA A 70 -13.61 -24.43 7.23
N ASP A 71 -12.57 -23.95 7.91
CA ASP A 71 -12.09 -22.57 7.82
C ASP A 71 -10.96 -22.40 6.78
N LEU A 72 -10.46 -23.50 6.20
CA LEU A 72 -9.40 -23.45 5.18
C LEU A 72 -9.80 -22.64 3.93
N PRO A 73 -11.05 -22.67 3.41
CA PRO A 73 -11.45 -21.81 2.31
C PRO A 73 -11.28 -20.32 2.63
N ASN A 74 -11.66 -19.87 3.83
CA ASN A 74 -11.49 -18.48 4.26
C ASN A 74 -10.02 -18.08 4.26
N LEU A 75 -9.14 -19.02 4.65
CA LEU A 75 -7.71 -18.80 4.51
C LEU A 75 -7.31 -18.70 3.04
N CYS A 76 -7.65 -19.67 2.20
CA CYS A 76 -7.22 -19.69 0.80
C CYS A 76 -7.71 -18.47 0.00
N GLU A 77 -8.91 -17.97 0.27
CA GLU A 77 -9.46 -16.76 -0.36
C GLU A 77 -8.68 -15.50 0.03
N LYS A 78 -8.25 -15.45 1.30
CA LYS A 78 -7.55 -14.30 1.89
C LYS A 78 -6.03 -14.40 1.83
N LEU A 79 -5.50 -15.53 1.37
CA LEU A 79 -4.08 -15.70 1.07
C LEU A 79 -3.72 -14.77 -0.09
N ASP A 80 -3.35 -13.56 0.27
CA ASP A 80 -2.78 -12.59 -0.63
C ASP A 80 -1.28 -12.87 -0.80
N VAL A 81 -0.98 -13.97 -1.48
CA VAL A 81 0.37 -14.44 -1.75
C VAL A 81 1.21 -13.34 -2.40
N GLU A 82 0.60 -12.56 -3.28
CA GLU A 82 1.23 -11.48 -4.02
C GLU A 82 1.68 -10.34 -3.10
N SER A 83 0.80 -9.89 -2.19
CA SER A 83 1.13 -8.80 -1.27
C SER A 83 2.32 -9.14 -0.37
N VAL A 84 2.49 -10.40 0.02
CA VAL A 84 3.62 -10.85 0.87
C VAL A 84 4.96 -10.86 0.13
N MET A 85 4.89 -10.90 -1.20
CA MET A 85 6.04 -10.87 -2.09
C MET A 85 6.37 -9.47 -2.59
N THR A 86 5.59 -8.44 -2.24
CA THR A 86 5.78 -7.05 -2.69
C THR A 86 7.20 -6.53 -2.48
N ASP A 87 7.74 -6.68 -1.27
CA ASP A 87 9.11 -6.25 -0.92
C ASP A 87 10.20 -7.04 -1.67
N ALA A 88 9.97 -8.33 -1.94
CA ALA A 88 10.87 -9.14 -2.74
C ALA A 88 10.82 -8.77 -4.23
N ASN A 89 9.65 -8.37 -4.73
CA ASN A 89 9.40 -8.11 -6.16
C ASN A 89 9.32 -6.61 -6.50
N ALA A 90 9.58 -5.71 -5.53
CA ALA A 90 9.43 -4.27 -5.73
C ALA A 90 10.43 -3.70 -6.73
N THR A 91 11.62 -4.29 -6.78
CA THR A 91 12.80 -3.77 -7.50
C THR A 91 13.52 -4.84 -8.30
N THR A 92 12.98 -6.05 -8.41
CA THR A 92 13.62 -7.15 -9.14
C THR A 92 13.14 -7.19 -10.59
N THR A 93 14.06 -7.57 -11.49
CA THR A 93 13.74 -7.85 -12.91
C THR A 93 13.07 -9.21 -13.08
N GLU A 94 13.26 -10.11 -12.11
CA GLU A 94 12.63 -11.43 -12.06
C GLU A 94 11.57 -11.48 -10.96
N HIS A 95 10.42 -12.06 -11.29
CA HIS A 95 9.37 -12.29 -10.30
C HIS A 95 9.69 -13.52 -9.46
N ALA A 96 9.77 -13.34 -8.16
CA ALA A 96 9.83 -14.44 -7.23
C ALA A 96 8.47 -14.85 -6.70
N SER A 97 8.26 -16.16 -6.62
CA SER A 97 7.04 -16.75 -6.09
C SER A 97 7.26 -17.40 -4.73
N LEU A 98 6.17 -17.44 -3.95
CA LEU A 98 6.11 -18.16 -2.69
C LEU A 98 6.42 -19.66 -2.88
N HIS A 99 7.13 -20.26 -1.93
CA HIS A 99 7.22 -21.71 -1.82
C HIS A 99 6.08 -22.23 -0.97
N ALA A 100 5.32 -23.20 -1.48
CA ALA A 100 4.27 -23.87 -0.73
C ALA A 100 4.51 -25.38 -0.70
N SER A 101 4.26 -26.00 0.44
CA SER A 101 4.21 -27.45 0.53
C SER A 101 3.03 -27.93 1.35
N ILE A 102 2.41 -29.01 0.90
CA ILE A 102 1.29 -29.67 1.56
C ILE A 102 1.71 -31.09 1.86
N ARG A 103 1.55 -31.49 3.11
CA ARG A 103 1.86 -32.85 3.58
C ARG A 103 0.64 -33.47 4.21
N PHE A 104 0.18 -34.58 3.65
CA PHE A 104 -0.83 -35.43 4.28
C PHE A 104 -0.21 -36.25 5.40
N ASN A 105 -0.92 -36.36 6.52
CA ASN A 105 -0.40 -37.07 7.68
C ASN A 105 -0.51 -38.60 7.50
N TYR A 106 0.64 -39.28 7.37
CA TYR A 106 0.72 -40.74 7.18
C TYR A 106 -0.03 -41.55 8.26
N ALA A 107 -0.16 -41.03 9.48
CA ALA A 107 -0.90 -41.70 10.56
C ALA A 107 -2.38 -41.94 10.19
N TYR A 108 -2.91 -41.19 9.22
CA TYR A 108 -4.31 -41.26 8.79
C TYR A 108 -4.48 -41.77 7.36
N ALA A 109 -3.45 -42.41 6.78
CA ALA A 109 -3.47 -42.90 5.39
C ALA A 109 -4.72 -43.71 5.02
N ARG A 110 -5.16 -44.62 5.92
CA ARG A 110 -6.36 -45.46 5.72
C ARG A 110 -7.67 -44.68 5.60
N PHE A 111 -7.70 -43.42 6.03
CA PHE A 111 -8.88 -42.55 5.96
C PHE A 111 -8.88 -41.64 4.73
N PHE A 112 -7.79 -41.55 3.98
CA PHE A 112 -7.70 -40.72 2.78
C PHE A 112 -8.24 -41.45 1.56
N THR A 113 -9.56 -41.65 1.53
CA THR A 113 -10.25 -42.03 0.29
C THR A 113 -10.10 -40.91 -0.75
N PRO A 114 -10.22 -41.20 -2.06
CA PRO A 114 -10.12 -40.18 -3.12
C PRO A 114 -11.00 -38.95 -2.84
N ARG A 115 -12.26 -39.18 -2.45
CA ARG A 115 -13.20 -38.12 -2.09
C ARG A 115 -12.73 -37.24 -0.91
N ILE A 116 -12.05 -37.82 0.08
CA ILE A 116 -11.52 -37.04 1.22
C ILE A 116 -10.30 -36.23 0.80
N GLN A 117 -9.43 -36.79 -0.03
CA GLN A 117 -8.27 -36.08 -0.57
C GLN A 117 -8.71 -34.88 -1.42
N GLU A 118 -9.67 -35.09 -2.34
CA GLU A 118 -10.29 -34.02 -3.13
C GLU A 118 -10.92 -32.96 -2.23
N HIS A 119 -11.68 -33.37 -1.22
CA HIS A 119 -12.33 -32.45 -0.30
C HIS A 119 -11.34 -31.60 0.52
N LEU A 120 -10.16 -32.14 0.84
CA LEU A 120 -9.10 -31.42 1.55
C LEU A 120 -8.36 -30.44 0.63
N LEU A 121 -8.15 -30.80 -0.64
CA LEU A 121 -7.41 -29.97 -1.60
C LEU A 121 -8.27 -28.97 -2.37
N GLN A 122 -9.57 -29.19 -2.47
CA GLN A 122 -10.46 -28.35 -3.28
C GLN A 122 -10.33 -26.84 -3.00
N PRO A 123 -10.26 -26.36 -1.74
CA PRO A 123 -10.11 -24.92 -1.49
C PRO A 123 -8.80 -24.37 -2.04
N ILE A 124 -7.73 -25.16 -1.98
CA ILE A 124 -6.40 -24.79 -2.49
C ILE A 124 -6.45 -24.78 -4.02
N ALA A 125 -6.99 -25.84 -4.63
CA ALA A 125 -7.12 -25.99 -6.07
C ALA A 125 -7.99 -24.92 -6.73
N THR A 126 -8.94 -24.32 -6.00
CA THR A 126 -9.87 -23.33 -6.55
C THR A 126 -9.49 -21.87 -6.24
N LEU A 127 -8.98 -21.60 -5.04
CA LEU A 127 -8.78 -20.22 -4.57
C LEU A 127 -7.32 -19.75 -4.63
N VAL A 128 -6.36 -20.69 -4.63
CA VAL A 128 -4.93 -20.36 -4.65
C VAL A 128 -4.39 -20.42 -6.07
N ARG A 129 -3.71 -19.36 -6.50
CA ARG A 129 -3.11 -19.21 -7.83
C ARG A 129 -1.70 -18.62 -7.71
N GLY A 130 -0.91 -18.73 -8.78
CA GLY A 130 0.40 -18.11 -8.87
C GLY A 130 1.47 -18.73 -7.97
N VAL A 131 1.33 -20.00 -7.56
CA VAL A 131 2.31 -20.70 -6.73
C VAL A 131 2.92 -21.88 -7.51
N PRO A 132 3.86 -21.63 -8.45
CA PRO A 132 4.41 -22.67 -9.33
C PRO A 132 5.26 -23.71 -8.58
N ASN A 133 5.78 -23.36 -7.40
CA ASN A 133 6.64 -24.23 -6.59
C ASN A 133 5.86 -25.01 -5.52
N LEU A 134 4.58 -25.33 -5.78
CA LEU A 134 3.79 -26.14 -4.86
C LEU A 134 4.26 -27.60 -4.85
N ARG A 135 4.52 -28.15 -3.66
CA ARG A 135 4.81 -29.57 -3.46
C ARG A 135 3.72 -30.24 -2.64
N ILE A 136 3.12 -31.31 -3.14
CA ILE A 136 2.16 -32.13 -2.39
C ILE A 136 2.78 -33.49 -2.10
N THR A 137 2.78 -33.91 -0.84
CA THR A 137 3.42 -35.15 -0.38
C THR A 137 2.54 -35.88 0.63
N GLY A 138 2.80 -37.18 0.81
CA GLY A 138 2.07 -38.01 1.76
C GLY A 138 1.23 -39.10 1.09
N PRO A 139 0.32 -39.75 1.83
CA PRO A 139 -0.64 -40.73 1.30
C PRO A 139 -1.74 -40.04 0.47
N ILE A 140 -1.42 -39.70 -0.78
CA ILE A 140 -2.31 -39.04 -1.74
C ILE A 140 -2.25 -39.72 -3.11
N ASP A 141 -3.36 -39.70 -3.83
CA ASP A 141 -3.45 -40.11 -5.22
C ASP A 141 -2.55 -39.20 -6.11
N PRO A 142 -1.53 -39.74 -6.80
CA PRO A 142 -0.59 -38.94 -7.56
C PRO A 142 -1.23 -38.12 -8.71
N PRO A 143 -2.18 -38.66 -9.51
CA PRO A 143 -2.93 -37.88 -10.48
C PRO A 143 -3.65 -36.66 -9.88
N LEU A 144 -4.36 -36.84 -8.77
CA LEU A 144 -5.02 -35.73 -8.07
C LEU A 144 -4.00 -34.68 -7.60
N ALA A 145 -2.91 -35.11 -6.97
CA ALA A 145 -1.86 -34.20 -6.51
C ALA A 145 -1.28 -33.38 -7.66
N LYS A 146 -1.01 -34.03 -8.81
CA LYS A 146 -0.52 -33.36 -10.01
C LYS A 146 -1.52 -32.34 -10.54
N ALA A 147 -2.80 -32.71 -10.67
CA ALA A 147 -3.84 -31.79 -11.15
C ALA A 147 -3.93 -30.53 -10.28
N VAL A 148 -3.87 -30.68 -8.95
CA VAL A 148 -3.89 -29.53 -8.03
C VAL A 148 -2.62 -28.68 -8.13
N ILE A 149 -1.45 -29.30 -8.30
CA ILE A 149 -0.20 -28.57 -8.53
C ILE A 149 -0.29 -27.74 -9.81
N ASP A 150 -0.75 -28.35 -10.91
CA ASP A 150 -0.88 -27.71 -12.21
C ASP A 150 -1.91 -26.55 -12.15
N ASP A 151 -3.02 -26.72 -11.44
CA ASP A 151 -4.04 -25.67 -11.27
C ASP A 151 -3.55 -24.49 -10.42
N VAL A 152 -2.83 -24.77 -9.33
CA VAL A 152 -2.31 -23.72 -8.43
C VAL A 152 -1.13 -22.97 -9.07
N ALA A 153 -0.38 -23.62 -9.95
CA ALA A 153 0.70 -22.99 -10.70
C ALA A 153 0.19 -21.95 -11.71
N LYS A 154 -1.07 -22.03 -12.16
CA LYS A 154 -1.64 -21.08 -13.12
C LYS A 154 -1.60 -19.66 -12.56
N PRO A 155 -1.21 -18.67 -13.39
CA PRO A 155 -1.28 -17.26 -12.99
C PRO A 155 -2.74 -16.87 -12.75
N ARG A 156 -2.96 -15.96 -11.79
CA ARG A 156 -4.32 -15.46 -11.49
C ARG A 156 -4.83 -14.58 -12.63
N TRP A 157 -3.97 -13.73 -13.17
CA TRP A 157 -4.30 -12.84 -14.26
C TRP A 157 -3.65 -13.35 -15.54
N THR A 158 -4.42 -13.42 -16.62
CA THR A 158 -3.97 -13.99 -17.90
C THR A 158 -4.25 -13.08 -19.07
N ASP A 159 -5.33 -12.30 -19.01
CA ASP A 159 -5.71 -11.34 -20.04
C ASP A 159 -5.41 -9.90 -19.61
N PRO A 160 -4.50 -9.18 -20.31
CA PRO A 160 -4.17 -7.79 -20.03
C PRO A 160 -5.38 -6.83 -20.01
N GLU A 161 -6.25 -6.92 -21.01
CA GLU A 161 -7.35 -5.97 -21.19
C GLU A 161 -8.45 -6.17 -20.13
N SER A 162 -8.89 -7.42 -19.89
CA SER A 162 -9.84 -7.70 -18.80
C SER A 162 -9.27 -7.31 -17.44
N THR A 163 -7.98 -7.54 -17.21
CA THR A 163 -7.34 -7.21 -15.92
C THR A 163 -7.31 -5.70 -15.67
N LEU A 164 -6.96 -4.89 -16.68
CA LEU A 164 -7.01 -3.44 -16.56
C LEU A 164 -8.45 -2.93 -16.49
N GLY A 165 -9.38 -3.53 -17.24
CA GLY A 165 -10.80 -3.20 -17.21
C GLY A 165 -11.42 -3.31 -15.82
N ASP A 166 -11.09 -4.38 -15.09
CA ASP A 166 -11.57 -4.58 -13.71
C ASP A 166 -11.04 -3.50 -12.75
N ILE A 167 -9.76 -3.13 -12.89
CA ILE A 167 -9.15 -2.07 -12.06
C ILE A 167 -9.74 -0.69 -12.41
N HIS A 168 -9.92 -0.40 -13.70
CA HIS A 168 -10.58 0.82 -14.17
C HIS A 168 -12.00 0.96 -13.64
N THR A 169 -12.76 -0.15 -13.63
CA THR A 169 -14.12 -0.15 -13.07
C THR A 169 -14.12 0.31 -11.62
N GLY A 170 -13.17 -0.14 -10.80
CA GLY A 170 -13.01 0.33 -9.42
C GLY A 170 -12.69 1.83 -9.32
N VAL A 171 -11.83 2.35 -10.21
CA VAL A 171 -11.52 3.79 -10.30
C VAL A 171 -12.79 4.60 -10.59
N ASP A 172 -13.57 4.17 -11.59
CA ASP A 172 -14.75 4.90 -12.05
C ASP A 172 -15.93 4.80 -11.08
N VAL A 173 -16.08 3.69 -10.37
CA VAL A 173 -17.00 3.59 -9.22
C VAL A 173 -16.62 4.63 -8.15
N GLY A 174 -15.34 4.70 -7.78
CA GLY A 174 -14.89 5.67 -6.79
C GLY A 174 -15.05 7.12 -7.25
N LYS A 175 -14.80 7.43 -8.53
CA LYS A 175 -15.06 8.78 -9.09
C LYS A 175 -16.55 9.17 -9.01
N ARG A 176 -17.46 8.23 -9.30
CA ARG A 176 -18.91 8.46 -9.17
C ARG A 176 -19.31 8.70 -7.71
N GLN A 177 -18.78 7.92 -6.78
CA GLN A 177 -19.00 8.12 -5.35
C GLN A 177 -18.47 9.48 -4.88
N TRP A 178 -17.31 9.89 -5.38
CA TRP A 178 -16.73 11.20 -5.09
C TRP A 178 -17.62 12.35 -5.56
N GLN A 179 -18.18 12.27 -6.76
CA GLN A 179 -19.13 13.27 -7.29
C GLN A 179 -20.40 13.37 -6.45
N GLN A 180 -20.77 12.30 -5.73
CA GLN A 180 -21.89 12.26 -4.80
C GLN A 180 -21.51 12.68 -3.38
N ASN A 181 -20.31 13.23 -3.16
CA ASN A 181 -19.74 13.58 -1.85
C ASN A 181 -19.56 12.38 -0.89
N ASN A 182 -19.58 11.15 -1.40
CA ASN A 182 -19.31 9.94 -0.63
C ASN A 182 -17.80 9.64 -0.60
N PHE A 183 -17.02 10.54 0.01
CA PHE A 183 -15.55 10.53 -0.06
C PHE A 183 -14.91 9.27 0.53
N TYR A 184 -15.44 8.74 1.64
CA TYR A 184 -14.91 7.54 2.27
C TYR A 184 -15.13 6.29 1.41
N SER A 185 -16.33 6.09 0.86
CA SER A 185 -16.61 5.00 -0.06
C SER A 185 -15.78 5.10 -1.35
N ALA A 186 -15.57 6.33 -1.85
CA ALA A 186 -14.68 6.57 -2.99
C ALA A 186 -13.25 6.10 -2.67
N SER A 187 -12.73 6.47 -1.50
CA SER A 187 -11.41 6.05 -1.01
C SER A 187 -11.29 4.53 -0.87
N GLU A 188 -12.32 3.85 -0.35
CA GLU A 188 -12.35 2.38 -0.27
C GLU A 188 -12.25 1.74 -1.66
N SER A 189 -13.03 2.23 -2.64
CA SER A 189 -12.99 1.74 -4.02
C SER A 189 -11.60 1.94 -4.66
N TRP A 190 -10.97 3.10 -4.45
CA TRP A 190 -9.64 3.39 -4.97
C TRP A 190 -8.55 2.58 -4.28
N ASN A 191 -8.65 2.37 -2.97
CA ASN A 191 -7.72 1.51 -2.22
C ASN A 191 -7.83 0.06 -2.68
N TYR A 192 -9.04 -0.43 -2.97
CA TYR A 192 -9.24 -1.75 -3.54
C TYR A 192 -8.61 -1.87 -4.93
N ALA A 193 -8.83 -0.89 -5.81
CA ALA A 193 -8.22 -0.85 -7.14
C ALA A 193 -6.68 -0.80 -7.08
N MET A 194 -6.11 0.03 -6.20
CA MET A 194 -4.65 0.11 -5.98
C MET A 194 -4.07 -1.20 -5.47
N ARG A 195 -4.74 -1.85 -4.52
CA ARG A 195 -4.32 -3.17 -4.03
C ARG A 195 -4.29 -4.19 -5.17
N ASN A 196 -5.34 -4.27 -5.98
CA ASN A 196 -5.37 -5.20 -7.11
C ASN A 196 -4.27 -4.89 -8.15
N LEU A 197 -4.00 -3.61 -8.44
CA LEU A 197 -2.92 -3.20 -9.33
C LEU A 197 -1.55 -3.65 -8.82
N GLU A 198 -1.22 -3.37 -7.55
CA GLU A 198 0.08 -3.74 -6.99
C GLU A 198 0.20 -5.26 -6.81
N ARG A 199 -0.88 -5.97 -6.42
CA ARG A 199 -0.89 -7.43 -6.38
C ARG A 199 -0.58 -8.04 -7.74
N MET A 200 -1.26 -7.57 -8.78
CA MET A 200 -1.04 -8.03 -10.15
C MET A 200 0.40 -7.78 -10.61
N ARG A 201 0.92 -6.58 -10.37
CA ARG A 201 2.31 -6.19 -10.71
C ARG A 201 3.36 -7.01 -9.96
N HIS A 202 3.10 -7.38 -8.71
CA HIS A 202 4.01 -8.18 -7.90
C HIS A 202 3.72 -9.68 -7.98
N SER A 203 2.89 -10.14 -8.92
CA SER A 203 2.55 -11.55 -9.14
C SER A 203 3.32 -12.19 -10.28
N SER A 204 3.25 -13.52 -10.35
CA SER A 204 3.80 -14.31 -11.47
C SER A 204 3.09 -14.02 -12.79
N SER A 205 1.93 -13.36 -12.74
CA SER A 205 1.17 -12.95 -13.92
C SER A 205 1.83 -11.78 -14.65
N TRP A 206 2.58 -10.91 -13.95
CA TRP A 206 3.10 -9.65 -14.51
C TRP A 206 3.90 -9.86 -15.79
N ILE A 207 4.86 -10.81 -15.79
CA ILE A 207 5.72 -11.09 -16.96
C ILE A 207 4.87 -11.58 -18.15
N GLY A 208 3.86 -12.42 -17.90
CA GLY A 208 2.97 -12.91 -18.94
C GLY A 208 2.07 -11.82 -19.51
N LEU A 209 1.53 -10.96 -18.65
CA LEU A 209 0.70 -9.82 -19.04
C LEU A 209 1.50 -8.78 -19.84
N GLN A 210 2.72 -8.45 -19.40
CA GLN A 210 3.63 -7.55 -20.12
C GLN A 210 3.97 -8.10 -21.51
N LYS A 211 4.27 -9.39 -21.63
CA LYS A 211 4.57 -10.01 -22.93
C LYS A 211 3.36 -10.00 -23.87
N THR A 212 2.16 -10.18 -23.34
CA THR A 212 0.93 -10.29 -24.13
C THR A 212 0.37 -8.93 -24.51
N GLY A 213 0.32 -7.99 -23.56
CA GLY A 213 -0.21 -6.64 -23.74
C GLY A 213 0.81 -5.62 -24.25
N GLY A 214 2.09 -5.97 -24.23
CA GLY A 214 3.18 -5.13 -24.73
C GLY A 214 3.34 -3.82 -23.96
N GLU A 215 3.91 -2.83 -24.65
CA GLU A 215 4.19 -1.50 -24.08
C GLU A 215 2.91 -0.78 -23.63
N ASP A 216 1.82 -0.89 -24.41
CA ASP A 216 0.55 -0.22 -24.11
C ASP A 216 -0.04 -0.65 -22.77
N PHE A 217 -0.02 -1.96 -22.47
CA PHE A 217 -0.45 -2.47 -21.17
C PHE A 217 0.37 -1.90 -20.01
N VAL A 218 1.70 -1.82 -20.16
CA VAL A 218 2.56 -1.27 -19.12
C VAL A 218 2.33 0.23 -18.94
N ASN A 219 2.18 0.97 -20.04
CA ASN A 219 1.89 2.41 -20.03
C ASN A 219 0.53 2.70 -19.38
N LYS A 220 -0.52 1.94 -19.70
CA LYS A 220 -1.84 2.03 -19.03
C LYS A 220 -1.76 1.69 -17.54
N THR A 221 -0.94 0.71 -17.17
CA THR A 221 -0.71 0.37 -15.75
C THR A 221 -0.02 1.51 -15.01
N ALA A 222 0.97 2.16 -15.63
CA ALA A 222 1.66 3.33 -15.07
C ALA A 222 0.69 4.51 -14.89
N ASP A 223 -0.17 4.76 -15.87
CA ASP A 223 -1.21 5.78 -15.81
C ASP A 223 -2.20 5.56 -14.66
N LEU A 224 -2.67 4.31 -14.51
CA LEU A 224 -3.54 3.91 -13.40
C LEU A 224 -2.85 4.08 -12.05
N TYR A 225 -1.58 3.68 -11.94
CA TYR A 225 -0.80 3.84 -10.71
C TYR A 225 -0.68 5.31 -10.31
N PHE A 226 -0.35 6.18 -11.26
CA PHE A 226 -0.29 7.62 -11.05
C PHE A 226 -1.64 8.16 -10.61
N THR A 227 -2.71 7.81 -11.35
CA THR A 227 -4.07 8.28 -11.10
C THR A 227 -4.55 7.88 -9.72
N LEU A 228 -4.38 6.62 -9.32
CA LEU A 228 -4.81 6.14 -8.01
C LEU A 228 -4.06 6.82 -6.86
N ASN A 229 -2.74 7.04 -6.98
CA ASN A 229 -1.99 7.79 -5.97
C ASN A 229 -2.46 9.26 -5.89
N LEU A 230 -2.75 9.89 -7.02
CA LEU A 230 -3.29 11.26 -7.05
C LEU A 230 -4.67 11.34 -6.37
N LEU A 231 -5.53 10.34 -6.58
CA LEU A 231 -6.84 10.24 -5.93
C LEU A 231 -6.72 9.98 -4.42
N SER A 232 -5.81 9.11 -3.98
CA SER A 232 -5.52 8.91 -2.55
C SER A 232 -5.05 10.20 -1.87
N ALA A 233 -4.17 10.96 -2.51
CA ALA A 233 -3.75 12.27 -2.00
C ALA A 233 -4.92 13.26 -1.91
N ALA A 234 -5.79 13.30 -2.93
CA ALA A 234 -6.97 14.15 -2.94
C ALA A 234 -7.93 13.82 -1.78
N PHE A 235 -8.18 12.53 -1.50
CA PHE A 235 -9.02 12.11 -0.37
C PHE A 235 -8.46 12.57 0.97
N LEU A 236 -7.16 12.36 1.23
CA LEU A 236 -6.53 12.77 2.48
C LEU A 236 -6.66 14.29 2.72
N GLN A 237 -6.61 15.08 1.65
CA GLN A 237 -6.76 16.53 1.71
C GLN A 237 -8.20 17.01 1.97
N VAL A 238 -9.21 16.16 1.76
CA VAL A 238 -10.59 16.46 2.17
C VAL A 238 -10.68 16.49 3.69
N ASP A 239 -10.13 15.47 4.37
CA ASP A 239 -10.10 15.43 5.83
C ASP A 239 -9.27 16.59 6.41
N MET A 240 -8.16 16.94 5.77
CA MET A 240 -7.31 18.06 6.19
C MET A 240 -7.99 19.43 6.08
N ALA A 241 -8.90 19.58 5.10
CA ALA A 241 -9.60 20.84 4.85
C ALA A 241 -10.88 21.00 5.69
N SER A 242 -11.22 20.03 6.55
CA SER A 242 -12.37 20.12 7.44
C SER A 242 -12.16 21.17 8.53
N ASP A 243 -13.18 21.97 8.82
CA ASP A 243 -13.14 22.99 9.88
C ASP A 243 -12.89 22.40 11.28
N PHE A 244 -13.18 21.10 11.44
CA PHE A 244 -12.97 20.37 12.70
C PHE A 244 -11.66 19.57 12.73
N ALA A 245 -10.80 19.74 11.72
CA ALA A 245 -9.55 18.99 11.62
C ALA A 245 -8.56 19.41 12.71
N GLN A 246 -8.18 18.46 13.56
CA GLN A 246 -7.13 18.67 14.55
C GLN A 246 -5.76 18.75 13.87
N SER A 247 -4.87 19.63 14.37
CA SER A 247 -3.52 19.80 13.81
C SER A 247 -2.76 18.47 13.65
N ALA A 248 -2.84 17.57 14.64
CA ALA A 248 -2.20 16.25 14.56
C ALA A 248 -2.74 15.39 13.40
N LEU A 249 -4.05 15.43 13.14
CA LEU A 249 -4.68 14.74 12.00
C LEU A 249 -4.21 15.35 10.68
N VAL A 250 -4.17 16.69 10.60
CA VAL A 250 -3.72 17.41 9.41
C VAL A 250 -2.27 17.04 9.07
N GLN A 251 -1.38 17.02 10.05
CA GLN A 251 0.02 16.62 9.85
C GLN A 251 0.14 15.15 9.42
N ARG A 252 -0.61 14.24 10.06
CA ARG A 252 -0.59 12.81 9.70
C ARG A 252 -1.06 12.59 8.26
N ASN A 253 -2.22 13.16 7.91
CA ASN A 253 -2.80 13.01 6.58
C ASN A 253 -1.99 13.76 5.52
N GLY A 254 -1.41 14.91 5.88
CA GLY A 254 -0.51 15.67 5.01
C GLY A 254 0.75 14.88 4.65
N ASN A 255 1.42 14.29 5.63
CA ASN A 255 2.57 13.41 5.40
C ASN A 255 2.23 12.20 4.52
N ALA A 256 1.07 11.57 4.75
CA ALA A 256 0.59 10.48 3.90
C ALA A 256 0.27 10.94 2.47
N SER A 257 -0.33 12.13 2.31
CA SER A 257 -0.61 12.74 1.01
C SER A 257 0.68 13.02 0.25
N LEU A 258 1.68 13.62 0.90
CA LEU A 258 3.01 13.86 0.29
C LEU A 258 3.69 12.56 -0.15
N LEU A 259 3.52 11.46 0.60
CA LEU A 259 4.04 10.15 0.20
C LEU A 259 3.39 9.63 -1.09
N HIS A 260 2.07 9.80 -1.24
CA HIS A 260 1.38 9.45 -2.48
C HIS A 260 1.81 10.33 -3.65
N LEU A 261 1.98 11.64 -3.44
CA LEU A 261 2.46 12.55 -4.48
C LEU A 261 3.89 12.22 -4.93
N ARG A 262 4.77 11.80 -4.01
CA ARG A 262 6.11 11.30 -4.38
C ARG A 262 6.04 10.03 -5.25
N LYS A 263 5.05 9.16 -5.01
CA LYS A 263 4.81 7.99 -5.88
C LYS A 263 4.36 8.40 -7.28
N CYS A 264 3.59 9.49 -7.41
CA CYS A 264 3.27 10.08 -8.70
C CYS A 264 4.53 10.60 -9.42
N GLU A 265 5.39 11.35 -8.72
CA GLU A 265 6.64 11.90 -9.27
C GLU A 265 7.59 10.80 -9.80
N THR A 266 7.61 9.65 -9.14
CA THR A 266 8.50 8.53 -9.47
C THR A 266 7.84 7.45 -10.36
N ALA A 267 6.58 7.64 -10.77
CA ALA A 267 5.83 6.63 -11.52
C ALA A 267 6.50 6.28 -12.86
N SER A 268 6.89 7.25 -13.67
CA SER A 268 7.54 6.99 -14.96
C SER A 268 8.83 6.17 -14.79
N ALA A 269 9.72 6.59 -13.91
CA ALA A 269 10.96 5.88 -13.60
C ALA A 269 10.71 4.47 -13.07
N ARG A 270 9.69 4.29 -12.21
CA ARG A 270 9.30 2.98 -11.65
C ARG A 270 8.87 2.01 -12.75
N PHE A 271 8.15 2.45 -13.78
CA PHE A 271 7.68 1.56 -14.85
C PHE A 271 8.71 1.36 -15.96
N ALA A 272 9.55 2.37 -16.24
CA ALA A 272 10.68 2.25 -17.17
C ALA A 272 11.74 1.22 -16.71
N GLN A 273 11.81 0.89 -15.42
CA GLN A 273 12.73 -0.12 -14.90
C GLN A 273 12.34 -1.56 -15.25
N HIS A 274 11.07 -1.83 -15.55
CA HIS A 274 10.56 -3.20 -15.73
C HIS A 274 10.15 -3.53 -17.16
N ALA A 275 10.15 -2.53 -18.04
CA ALA A 275 9.79 -2.65 -19.45
C ALA A 275 10.38 -1.48 -20.23
N ASP A 276 10.42 -1.58 -21.57
CA ASP A 276 10.65 -0.45 -22.48
C ASP A 276 9.48 0.56 -22.47
N ALA A 277 8.82 0.74 -21.32
CA ALA A 277 7.69 1.62 -21.13
C ALA A 277 8.13 3.08 -21.25
N THR A 278 7.42 3.83 -22.07
CA THR A 278 7.69 5.24 -22.36
C THR A 278 6.73 6.20 -21.67
N TRP A 279 5.81 5.67 -20.84
CA TRP A 279 4.80 6.50 -20.19
C TRP A 279 5.41 7.62 -19.35
N ILE A 280 4.91 8.82 -19.60
CA ILE A 280 5.16 10.02 -18.82
C ILE A 280 3.82 10.70 -18.53
N PRO A 281 3.66 11.35 -17.36
CA PRO A 281 2.41 12.04 -17.05
C PRO A 281 2.20 13.22 -18.01
N SER A 282 0.98 13.37 -18.50
CA SER A 282 0.57 14.53 -19.31
C SER A 282 0.70 15.85 -18.53
N ASN A 283 0.79 16.98 -19.22
CA ASN A 283 0.82 18.31 -18.58
C ASN A 283 -0.35 18.51 -17.61
N GLN A 284 -1.55 18.02 -17.96
CA GLN A 284 -2.72 18.12 -17.08
C GLN A 284 -2.55 17.27 -15.80
N GLN A 285 -2.00 16.07 -15.92
CA GLN A 285 -1.70 15.21 -14.77
C GLN A 285 -0.62 15.81 -13.87
N GLN A 286 0.47 16.31 -14.47
CA GLN A 286 1.54 16.99 -13.75
C GLN A 286 1.02 18.25 -13.04
N GLY A 287 0.23 19.06 -13.73
CA GLY A 287 -0.41 20.25 -13.15
C GLY A 287 -1.29 19.90 -11.95
N LYS A 288 -2.14 18.88 -12.06
CA LYS A 288 -2.96 18.40 -10.94
C LYS A 288 -2.13 17.88 -9.76
N MET A 289 -1.04 17.16 -10.03
CA MET A 289 -0.12 16.67 -8.98
C MET A 289 0.55 17.85 -8.25
N MET A 290 1.09 18.83 -8.99
CA MET A 290 1.72 20.02 -8.42
C MET A 290 0.74 20.87 -7.61
N TYR A 291 -0.47 21.07 -8.13
CA TYR A 291 -1.59 21.70 -7.40
C TYR A 291 -1.86 20.99 -6.07
N ARG A 292 -1.99 19.66 -6.08
CA ARG A 292 -2.23 18.88 -4.86
C ARG A 292 -1.05 18.96 -3.88
N HIS A 293 0.18 19.06 -4.37
CA HIS A 293 1.36 19.23 -3.54
C HIS A 293 1.35 20.60 -2.85
N ALA A 294 1.12 21.68 -3.59
CA ALA A 294 1.01 23.04 -3.04
C ALA A 294 -0.11 23.14 -2.00
N ARG A 295 -1.30 22.63 -2.33
CA ARG A 295 -2.45 22.57 -1.41
C ARG A 295 -2.13 21.83 -0.12
N CYS A 296 -1.44 20.69 -0.21
CA CYS A 296 -1.04 19.91 0.96
C CYS A 296 -0.16 20.72 1.92
N LEU A 297 0.86 21.41 1.38
CA LEU A 297 1.78 22.24 2.17
C LEU A 297 1.05 23.40 2.85
N ARG A 298 0.15 24.08 2.13
CA ARG A 298 -0.69 25.15 2.69
C ARG A 298 -1.59 24.63 3.81
N LEU A 299 -2.29 23.52 3.60
CA LEU A 299 -3.18 22.93 4.61
C LEU A 299 -2.42 22.48 5.86
N MET A 300 -1.19 21.99 5.71
CA MET A 300 -0.30 21.66 6.84
C MET A 300 0.23 22.90 7.58
N ARG A 301 0.05 24.11 7.02
CA ARG A 301 0.63 25.36 7.52
C ARG A 301 2.15 25.25 7.74
N ASP A 302 2.83 24.57 6.82
CA ASP A 302 4.30 24.43 6.87
C ASP A 302 4.98 25.70 6.34
N GLU A 303 5.29 26.62 7.26
CA GLU A 303 5.90 27.91 6.95
C GLU A 303 7.24 27.76 6.20
N ALA A 304 8.03 26.74 6.53
CA ALA A 304 9.33 26.49 5.89
C ALA A 304 9.16 26.07 4.41
N ALA A 305 8.00 25.50 4.07
CA ALA A 305 7.70 25.06 2.72
C ALA A 305 6.90 26.07 1.88
N ARG A 306 6.67 27.30 2.36
CA ARG A 306 5.85 28.31 1.66
C ARG A 306 6.35 28.63 0.24
N VAL A 307 7.67 28.83 0.07
CA VAL A 307 8.29 29.17 -1.22
C VAL A 307 8.12 28.01 -2.21
N LYS A 308 8.22 26.78 -1.71
CA LYS A 308 7.97 25.57 -2.49
C LYS A 308 6.50 25.50 -2.91
N ALA A 309 5.55 25.79 -2.01
CA ALA A 309 4.13 25.78 -2.32
C ALA A 309 3.77 26.80 -3.42
N VAL A 310 4.29 28.03 -3.33
CA VAL A 310 4.12 29.08 -4.36
C VAL A 310 4.70 28.62 -5.70
N THR A 311 5.92 28.09 -5.70
CA THR A 311 6.56 27.60 -6.93
C THR A 311 5.74 26.50 -7.61
N LEU A 312 5.26 25.54 -6.81
CA LEU A 312 4.45 24.41 -7.30
C LEU A 312 3.12 24.88 -7.89
N ILE A 313 2.41 25.81 -7.25
CA ILE A 313 1.10 26.25 -7.74
C ILE A 313 1.22 27.12 -9.00
N GLU A 314 2.29 27.90 -9.13
CA GLU A 314 2.59 28.64 -10.35
C GLU A 314 2.92 27.72 -11.54
N GLN A 315 3.71 26.68 -11.29
CA GLN A 315 3.98 25.65 -12.31
C GLN A 315 2.70 24.90 -12.68
N ALA A 316 1.86 24.55 -11.69
CA ALA A 316 0.57 23.91 -11.94
C ALA A 316 -0.33 24.77 -12.84
N HIS A 317 -0.41 26.07 -12.58
CA HIS A 317 -1.18 27.01 -13.39
C HIS A 317 -0.62 27.15 -14.81
N THR A 318 0.70 27.15 -14.96
CA THR A 318 1.36 27.18 -16.29
C THR A 318 1.00 25.94 -17.12
N LEU A 319 0.96 24.76 -16.48
CA LEU A 319 0.66 23.49 -17.15
C LEU A 319 -0.83 23.31 -17.46
N ALA A 320 -1.72 23.92 -16.68
CA ALA A 320 -3.17 23.79 -16.82
C ALA A 320 -3.90 25.12 -16.50
N PRO A 321 -3.75 26.15 -17.35
CA PRO A 321 -4.20 27.52 -17.05
C PRO A 321 -5.73 27.67 -16.96
N ASN A 322 -6.47 26.76 -17.61
CA ASN A 322 -7.93 26.79 -17.65
C ASN A 322 -8.59 25.98 -16.52
N ASP A 323 -7.81 25.34 -15.63
CA ASP A 323 -8.36 24.57 -14.52
C ASP A 323 -8.73 25.52 -13.36
N MET A 324 -10.03 25.73 -13.14
CA MET A 324 -10.52 26.65 -12.12
C MET A 324 -10.04 26.27 -10.71
N ALA A 325 -9.94 24.98 -10.38
CA ALA A 325 -9.50 24.56 -9.05
C ALA A 325 -8.03 24.92 -8.78
N ILE A 326 -7.20 24.92 -9.82
CA ILE A 326 -5.79 25.35 -9.73
C ILE A 326 -5.72 26.85 -9.52
N ARG A 327 -6.55 27.63 -10.23
CA ARG A 327 -6.60 29.09 -10.08
C ARG A 327 -7.05 29.48 -8.67
N ASP A 328 -8.15 28.91 -8.19
CA ASP A 328 -8.71 29.26 -6.88
C ASP A 328 -7.73 28.87 -5.75
N GLU A 329 -6.99 27.77 -5.91
CA GLU A 329 -5.94 27.39 -4.96
C GLU A 329 -4.68 28.25 -5.07
N LYS A 330 -4.34 28.74 -6.26
CA LYS A 330 -3.25 29.72 -6.45
C LYS A 330 -3.50 30.96 -5.60
N ASP A 331 -4.70 31.52 -5.67
CA ASP A 331 -5.09 32.67 -4.85
C ASP A 331 -4.99 32.35 -3.35
N ALA A 332 -5.42 31.15 -2.93
CA ALA A 332 -5.33 30.71 -1.53
C ALA A 332 -3.88 30.53 -1.04
N VAL A 333 -2.98 30.01 -1.88
CA VAL A 333 -1.56 29.81 -1.55
C VAL A 333 -0.83 31.16 -1.49
N LEU A 334 -1.11 32.07 -2.42
CA LEU A 334 -0.53 33.41 -2.41
C LEU A 334 -0.99 34.22 -1.20
N GLY A 335 -2.29 34.21 -0.89
CA GLY A 335 -2.82 34.87 0.31
C GLY A 335 -2.20 34.32 1.60
N TRP A 336 -2.04 33.00 1.71
CA TRP A 336 -1.34 32.39 2.84
C TRP A 336 0.15 32.81 2.92
N ASN A 337 0.84 32.92 1.79
CA ASN A 337 2.24 33.38 1.78
C ASN A 337 2.34 34.84 2.29
N GLU A 338 1.45 35.72 1.83
CA GLU A 338 1.37 37.11 2.28
C GLU A 338 1.07 37.23 3.77
N GLU A 339 0.16 36.40 4.31
CA GLU A 339 -0.12 36.32 5.75
C GLU A 339 1.15 36.04 6.56
N ILE A 340 1.96 35.06 6.14
CA ILE A 340 3.20 34.71 6.84
C ILE A 340 4.23 35.84 6.69
N GLU A 341 4.41 36.42 5.51
CA GLU A 341 5.35 37.53 5.30
C GLU A 341 4.98 38.75 6.15
N ASN A 342 3.70 39.05 6.31
CA ASN A 342 3.23 40.11 7.20
C ASN A 342 3.50 39.77 8.67
N ALA A 343 3.25 38.52 9.09
CA ALA A 343 3.56 38.08 10.45
C ALA A 343 5.06 38.18 10.76
N MET A 344 5.93 37.76 9.85
CA MET A 344 7.39 37.87 10.02
C MET A 344 7.84 39.33 10.11
N ARG A 345 7.35 40.21 9.23
CA ARG A 345 7.65 41.65 9.28
C ARG A 345 7.21 42.29 10.60
N ASN A 346 6.06 41.89 11.12
CA ASN A 346 5.56 42.39 12.41
C ASN A 346 6.43 41.92 13.57
N ILE A 347 6.91 40.67 13.56
CA ILE A 347 7.82 40.14 14.58
C ILE A 347 9.17 40.88 14.52
N GLU A 348 9.72 41.11 13.33
CA GLU A 348 10.95 41.87 13.14
C GLU A 348 10.79 43.31 13.67
N ALA A 349 9.71 44.00 13.31
CA ALA A 349 9.43 45.35 13.80
C ALA A 349 9.28 45.41 15.33
N GLN A 350 8.60 44.43 15.94
CA GLN A 350 8.50 44.34 17.40
C GLN A 350 9.86 44.10 18.06
N SER A 351 10.70 43.24 17.47
CA SER A 351 12.04 42.96 18.02
C SER A 351 12.96 44.18 18.01
N VAL A 352 12.85 45.04 16.99
CA VAL A 352 13.59 46.30 16.90
C VAL A 352 13.14 47.27 17.99
N VAL A 353 11.83 47.42 18.20
CA VAL A 353 11.27 48.30 19.25
C VAL A 353 11.66 47.81 20.65
N GLU A 354 11.64 46.49 20.90
CA GLU A 354 12.10 45.93 22.18
C GLU A 354 13.60 46.09 22.41
N ALA A 355 14.41 45.98 21.35
CA ALA A 355 15.85 46.22 21.43
C ALA A 355 16.14 47.69 21.76
N GLU A 356 15.47 48.62 21.08
CA GLU A 356 15.58 50.06 21.34
C GLU A 356 15.18 50.41 22.78
N GLN A 357 14.04 49.90 23.26
CA GLN A 357 13.60 50.10 24.65
C GLN A 357 14.60 49.56 25.67
N LYS A 358 15.20 48.39 25.45
CA LYS A 358 16.23 47.84 26.33
C LYS A 358 17.46 48.75 26.37
N THR A 359 17.95 49.22 25.22
CA THR A 359 19.06 50.18 25.18
C THR A 359 18.73 51.50 25.89
N THR A 360 17.50 52.01 25.75
CA THR A 360 17.07 53.23 26.44
C THR A 360 17.06 53.02 27.96
N VAL A 361 16.51 51.92 28.46
CA VAL A 361 16.49 51.60 29.89
C VAL A 361 17.90 51.47 30.46
N TRP A 362 18.81 50.76 29.77
CA TRP A 362 20.21 50.65 30.20
C TRP A 362 20.93 52.00 30.22
N SER A 363 20.67 52.86 29.23
CA SER A 363 21.26 54.20 29.18
C SER A 363 20.77 55.11 30.32
N GLN A 364 19.48 55.03 30.68
CA GLN A 364 18.91 55.74 31.83
C GLN A 364 19.48 55.23 33.17
N LEU A 365 19.68 53.92 33.30
CA LEU A 365 20.26 53.31 34.50
C LEU A 365 21.72 53.70 34.70
N LEU A 366 22.51 53.73 33.62
CA LEU A 366 23.89 54.22 33.63
C LEU A 366 23.98 55.71 33.97
N ALA A 367 23.10 56.55 33.39
CA ALA A 367 23.04 57.97 33.71
C ALA A 367 22.71 58.23 35.20
N ALA A 368 21.73 57.51 35.75
CA ALA A 368 21.38 57.61 37.16
C ALA A 368 22.52 57.15 38.09
N LEU A 369 23.27 56.09 37.72
CA LEU A 369 24.43 55.65 38.47
C LEU A 369 25.58 56.66 38.43
N THR A 370 25.77 57.38 37.32
CA THR A 370 26.78 58.44 37.23
C THR A 370 26.41 59.69 38.03
N GLU A 371 25.12 60.02 38.14
CA GLU A 371 24.66 61.14 38.98
C GLU A 371 24.79 60.86 40.49
N PHE A 372 24.72 59.61 40.92
CA PHE A 372 24.93 59.23 42.33
C PHE A 372 26.41 59.13 42.75
N ALA A 373 27.34 59.13 41.79
CA ALA A 373 28.78 59.02 42.03
C ALA A 373 29.52 60.38 42.02
N ALA A 374 28.81 61.47 41.72
CA ALA A 374 29.27 62.86 41.84
C ALA A 374 28.72 63.49 43.12
#